data_AF-A0A497L792-F1
#
_entry.id   AF-A0A497L792-F1
#
_cell.length_a   1.000
_cell.length_b   1.000
_cell.length_c   1.000
_cell.angle_alpha   90.00
_cell.angle_beta   90.00
_cell.angle_gamma   90.00
#
_symmetry.space_group_name_H-M   'P 1'
#
loop_
_entity.id
_entity.type
_entity.pdbx_description
1 polymer ?
#
loop_
_entity_poly.entity_id
_entity_poly.type
_entity_poly.pdbx_seq_one_letter_code
_entity_poly.pdbx_strand_id
1 'polypeptide(L)'
;IAFLFELTTAKAREAAIGGFSLASGLAVLFVLYVMGLSARPVPGAALSRAVAHGLLVMCVLQLVASFMTAIPLGELYISASKLLGSVGEPGGALPGRVAKVIKGLEWLMGSLQMASAVTAAAIIYGVYRGMVFFPSPPRPVELPLAVFTCMALAFFALANSACAFILIRRKYAVA
;
A
#
# COMPACT_ATOMS: atom_id res chain seq x y z
N ILE A 1 7.47 -13.26 6.87
CA ILE A 1 8.30 -12.02 6.91
C ILE A 1 9.78 -12.34 7.02
N ALA A 2 10.22 -13.25 7.92
CA ALA A 2 11.63 -13.67 8.02
C ALA A 2 12.24 -14.13 6.68
N PHE A 3 11.48 -14.81 5.83
CA PHE A 3 11.93 -15.27 4.50
C PHE A 3 12.25 -14.14 3.49
N LEU A 4 11.67 -12.94 3.66
CA LEU A 4 12.00 -11.77 2.82
C LEU A 4 13.38 -11.18 3.18
N PHE A 5 13.89 -11.50 4.37
CA PHE A 5 15.20 -11.04 4.80
C PHE A 5 16.36 -11.87 4.24
N GLU A 6 16.10 -13.09 3.76
CA GLU A 6 17.10 -14.00 3.15
C GLU A 6 17.36 -13.74 1.66
N LEU A 7 16.61 -12.84 1.01
CA LEU A 7 16.93 -12.40 -0.34
C LEU A 7 18.25 -11.61 -0.33
N THR A 8 19.25 -12.15 -1.01
CA THR A 8 20.67 -11.77 -0.95
C THR A 8 21.00 -10.35 -1.45
N THR A 9 20.03 -9.59 -1.96
CA THR A 9 20.24 -8.20 -2.41
C THR A 9 19.14 -7.26 -1.92
N ALA A 10 19.51 -6.01 -1.59
CA ALA A 10 18.58 -4.99 -1.11
C ALA A 10 17.44 -4.73 -2.11
N LYS A 11 17.72 -4.82 -3.42
CA LYS A 11 16.74 -4.71 -4.50
C LYS A 11 15.69 -5.82 -4.47
N ALA A 12 16.12 -7.07 -4.29
CA ALA A 12 15.19 -8.19 -4.21
C ALA A 12 14.26 -8.07 -2.99
N ARG A 13 14.77 -7.54 -1.87
CA ARG A 13 13.95 -7.25 -0.69
C ARG A 13 12.90 -6.16 -0.98
N GLU A 14 13.29 -5.06 -1.62
CA GLU A 14 12.35 -3.97 -1.98
C GLU A 14 11.28 -4.45 -2.97
N ALA A 15 11.66 -5.21 -4.00
CA ALA A 15 10.75 -5.81 -4.96
C ALA A 15 9.76 -6.77 -4.29
N ALA A 16 10.23 -7.62 -3.38
CA ALA A 16 9.38 -8.58 -2.71
C ALA A 16 8.45 -7.92 -1.67
N ILE A 17 8.87 -6.83 -1.03
CA ILE A 17 7.98 -6.01 -0.18
C ILE A 17 6.93 -5.28 -1.01
N GLY A 18 7.31 -4.73 -2.18
CA GLY A 18 6.35 -4.18 -3.14
C GLY A 18 5.32 -5.21 -3.61
N GLY A 19 5.77 -6.43 -3.95
CA GLY A 19 4.88 -7.54 -4.32
C GLY A 19 3.92 -7.96 -3.20
N PHE A 20 4.41 -8.06 -1.96
CA PHE A 20 3.58 -8.35 -0.78
C PHE A 20 2.54 -7.23 -0.53
N SER A 21 2.95 -5.98 -0.70
CA SER A 21 2.07 -4.83 -0.61
C SER A 21 0.99 -4.82 -1.70
N LEU A 22 1.34 -5.18 -2.93
CA LEU A 22 0.35 -5.33 -3.99
C LEU A 22 -0.66 -6.45 -3.69
N ALA A 23 -0.19 -7.61 -3.25
CA ALA A 23 -1.03 -8.76 -2.91
C ALA A 23 -2.01 -8.45 -1.77
N SER A 24 -1.55 -7.75 -0.72
CA SER A 24 -2.41 -7.36 0.40
C SER A 24 -3.45 -6.31 0.01
N GLY A 25 -3.12 -5.36 -0.88
CA GLY A 25 -4.10 -4.42 -1.45
C GLY A 25 -5.16 -5.12 -2.29
N LEU A 26 -4.76 -6.08 -3.13
CA LEU A 26 -5.68 -6.89 -3.92
C LEU A 26 -6.58 -7.77 -3.05
N ALA A 27 -6.07 -8.30 -1.94
CA ALA A 27 -6.88 -9.06 -0.99
C ALA A 27 -7.99 -8.21 -0.36
N VAL A 28 -7.69 -6.96 0.03
CA VAL A 28 -8.71 -6.03 0.55
C VAL A 28 -9.73 -5.66 -0.53
N LEU A 29 -9.29 -5.42 -1.78
CA LEU A 29 -10.19 -5.17 -2.91
C LEU A 29 -11.10 -6.38 -3.20
N PHE A 30 -10.56 -7.58 -3.16
CA PHE A 30 -11.32 -8.81 -3.35
C PHE A 30 -12.38 -8.98 -2.26
N VAL A 31 -12.03 -8.69 -1.01
CA VAL A 31 -12.97 -8.68 0.10
C VAL A 31 -14.09 -7.65 -0.12
N LEU A 32 -13.77 -6.42 -0.51
CA LEU A 32 -14.77 -5.40 -0.85
C LEU A 32 -15.68 -5.85 -2.01
N TYR A 33 -15.12 -6.51 -3.02
CA TYR A 33 -15.88 -7.08 -4.13
C TYR A 33 -16.82 -8.20 -3.69
N VAL A 34 -16.34 -9.17 -2.90
CA VAL A 34 -17.12 -10.32 -2.43
C VAL A 34 -18.26 -9.91 -1.50
N MET A 35 -18.04 -8.93 -0.63
CA MET A 35 -19.12 -8.43 0.24
C MET A 35 -20.21 -7.71 -0.57
N GLY A 36 -19.87 -7.31 -1.79
CA GLY A 36 -20.70 -6.46 -2.62
C GLY A 36 -20.90 -5.11 -1.94
N LEU A 37 -21.17 -4.09 -2.74
CA LEU A 37 -21.93 -2.93 -2.28
C LEU A 37 -23.39 -3.36 -1.99
N SER A 38 -23.58 -4.45 -1.22
CA SER A 38 -24.87 -4.94 -0.74
C SER A 38 -25.37 -3.94 0.28
N ALA A 39 -25.93 -2.86 -0.25
CA ALA A 39 -26.67 -1.82 0.44
C ALA A 39 -27.95 -2.42 1.03
N ARG A 40 -27.81 -3.23 2.08
CA ARG A 40 -28.91 -3.45 3.01
C ARG A 40 -28.83 -2.38 4.09
N PRO A 41 -29.96 -1.76 4.47
CA PRO A 41 -29.99 -0.73 5.49
C PRO A 41 -29.80 -1.37 6.86
N VAL A 42 -28.54 -1.63 7.21
CA VAL A 42 -28.13 -1.92 8.58
C VAL A 42 -27.97 -0.59 9.32
N PRO A 43 -28.39 -0.45 10.59
CA PRO A 43 -28.09 0.75 11.37
C PRO A 43 -26.58 1.06 11.32
N GLY A 44 -26.20 2.26 10.90
CA GLY A 44 -24.79 2.65 10.65
C GLY A 44 -24.31 2.57 9.19
N ALA A 45 -25.21 2.30 8.21
CA ALA A 45 -24.88 2.18 6.78
C ALA A 45 -24.14 3.38 6.14
N ALA A 46 -24.19 4.58 6.74
CA ALA A 46 -23.42 5.74 6.28
C ALA A 46 -21.94 5.61 6.66
N LEU A 47 -21.64 5.18 7.88
CA LEU A 47 -20.28 4.95 8.37
C LEU A 47 -19.64 3.76 7.63
N SER A 48 -20.38 2.67 7.43
CA SER A 48 -19.90 1.50 6.67
C SER A 48 -19.57 1.83 5.20
N ARG A 49 -20.41 2.65 4.53
CA ARG A 49 -20.11 3.15 3.17
C ARG A 49 -18.89 4.06 3.14
N ALA A 50 -18.76 4.98 4.11
CA ALA A 50 -17.59 5.84 4.21
C ALA A 50 -16.30 5.03 4.41
N VAL A 51 -16.35 3.97 5.24
CA VAL A 51 -15.23 3.04 5.45
C VAL A 51 -14.90 2.28 4.15
N ALA A 52 -15.90 1.79 3.41
CA ALA A 52 -15.68 1.09 2.15
C ALA A 52 -15.02 1.98 1.09
N HIS A 53 -15.48 3.23 0.93
CA HIS A 53 -14.84 4.20 0.03
C HIS A 53 -13.43 4.57 0.50
N GLY A 54 -13.23 4.76 1.80
CA GLY A 54 -11.91 4.99 2.38
C GLY A 54 -10.93 3.85 2.10
N LEU A 55 -11.37 2.59 2.26
CA LEU A 55 -10.57 1.41 1.95
C LEU A 55 -10.23 1.32 0.46
N LEU A 56 -11.17 1.66 -0.43
CA LEU A 56 -10.92 1.74 -1.87
C LEU A 56 -9.79 2.73 -2.19
N VAL A 57 -9.88 3.95 -1.64
CA VAL A 57 -8.85 4.99 -1.82
C VAL A 57 -7.49 4.49 -1.29
N MET A 58 -7.47 3.86 -0.11
CA MET A 58 -6.23 3.31 0.45
C MET A 58 -5.66 2.19 -0.42
N CYS A 59 -6.49 1.32 -1.00
CA CYS A 59 -6.03 0.27 -1.90
C CYS A 59 -5.39 0.84 -3.17
N VAL A 60 -5.97 1.91 -3.74
CA VAL A 60 -5.37 2.62 -4.88
C VAL A 60 -4.03 3.23 -4.48
N LEU A 61 -3.95 3.89 -3.33
CA LEU A 61 -2.69 4.44 -2.83
C LEU A 61 -1.65 3.34 -2.63
N GLN A 62 -2.04 2.21 -2.04
CA GLN A 62 -1.15 1.08 -1.81
C GLN A 62 -0.67 0.44 -3.13
N LEU A 63 -1.52 0.35 -4.16
CA LEU A 63 -1.10 -0.13 -5.48
C LEU A 63 0.00 0.75 -6.06
N VAL A 64 -0.22 2.07 -6.11
CA VAL A 64 0.77 3.03 -6.61
C VAL A 64 2.07 2.94 -5.81
N ALA A 65 1.96 2.87 -4.48
CA ALA A 65 3.13 2.84 -3.63
C ALA A 65 3.90 1.52 -3.69
N SER A 66 3.20 0.39 -3.93
CA SER A 66 3.79 -0.93 -4.18
C SER A 66 4.64 -0.94 -5.45
N PHE A 67 4.20 -0.26 -6.51
CA PHE A 67 5.01 -0.07 -7.71
C PHE A 67 6.25 0.78 -7.43
N MET A 68 6.11 1.87 -6.67
CA MET A 68 7.23 2.76 -6.32
C MET A 68 8.25 2.12 -5.38
N THR A 69 7.83 1.18 -4.53
CA THR A 69 8.75 0.39 -3.71
C THR A 69 9.42 -0.70 -4.53
N ALA A 70 8.69 -1.38 -5.43
CA ALA A 70 9.25 -2.43 -6.26
C ALA A 70 10.25 -1.92 -7.31
N ILE A 71 10.00 -0.74 -7.89
CA ILE A 71 10.86 -0.11 -8.89
C ILE A 71 11.23 1.30 -8.40
N PRO A 72 12.50 1.56 -8.07
CA PRO A 72 12.91 2.87 -7.59
C PRO A 72 12.71 3.96 -8.66
N LEU A 73 12.05 5.05 -8.30
CA LEU A 73 11.78 6.17 -9.23
C LEU A 73 13.05 6.75 -9.86
N GLY A 74 14.18 6.76 -9.14
CA GLY A 74 15.48 7.14 -9.68
C GLY A 74 15.97 6.24 -10.81
N GLU A 75 15.70 4.93 -10.75
CA GLU A 75 16.06 3.98 -11.82
C GLU A 75 15.12 4.11 -13.02
N LEU A 76 13.82 4.37 -12.77
CA LEU A 76 12.87 4.71 -13.82
C LEU A 76 13.30 5.97 -14.57
N TYR A 77 13.74 7.01 -13.85
CA TYR A 77 14.24 8.23 -14.46
C TYR A 77 15.48 7.98 -15.33
N ILE A 78 16.47 7.23 -14.82
CA ILE A 78 17.69 6.89 -15.58
C ILE A 78 17.35 6.02 -16.80
N SER A 79 16.40 5.10 -16.68
CA SER A 79 15.99 4.24 -17.79
C SER A 79 15.22 5.02 -18.85
N ALA A 80 14.34 5.93 -18.44
CA ALA A 80 13.61 6.82 -19.33
C ALA A 80 14.53 7.84 -20.03
N SER A 81 15.51 8.40 -19.32
CA SER A 81 16.49 9.33 -19.92
C SER A 81 17.39 8.64 -20.94
N LYS A 82 17.78 7.38 -20.70
CA LYS A 82 18.46 6.52 -21.68
C LYS A 82 17.61 6.27 -22.92
N LEU A 83 16.32 5.96 -22.75
CA LEU A 83 15.38 5.75 -23.84
C LEU A 83 15.15 7.01 -24.69
N LEU A 84 15.21 8.19 -24.07
CA LEU A 84 15.05 9.49 -24.72
C LEU A 84 16.36 10.01 -25.37
N GLY A 85 17.43 9.22 -25.39
CA GLY A 85 18.69 9.57 -26.07
C GLY A 85 19.56 10.59 -25.33
N SER A 86 19.23 10.94 -24.08
CA SER A 86 20.08 11.77 -23.24
C SER A 86 21.25 10.91 -22.73
N VAL A 87 22.42 11.03 -23.36
CA VAL A 87 23.66 10.36 -22.97
C VAL A 87 24.13 10.90 -21.61
N GLY A 88 23.57 10.36 -20.53
CA GLY A 88 24.13 10.44 -19.19
C GLY A 88 24.80 9.11 -18.85
N GLU A 89 26.08 9.15 -18.54
CA GLU A 89 26.93 7.99 -18.26
C GLU A 89 26.27 6.98 -17.30
N PRO A 90 26.48 5.66 -17.52
CA PRO A 90 25.99 4.63 -16.62
C PRO A 90 26.58 4.83 -15.21
N GLY A 91 25.71 5.13 -14.24
CA GLY A 91 26.12 5.45 -12.87
C GLY A 91 26.08 6.95 -12.52
N GLY A 92 25.72 7.81 -13.48
CA GLY A 92 25.57 9.24 -13.28
C GLY A 92 24.57 9.57 -12.18
N ALA A 93 25.03 10.25 -11.15
CA ALA A 93 24.21 10.66 -10.03
C ALA A 93 23.07 11.60 -10.51
N LEU A 94 21.92 11.53 -9.83
CA LEU A 94 20.72 12.24 -10.28
C LEU A 94 20.95 13.75 -10.23
N PRO A 95 20.49 14.55 -11.22
CA PRO A 95 20.54 16.00 -11.13
C PRO A 95 19.86 16.46 -9.85
N GLY A 96 20.50 17.32 -9.05
CA GLY A 96 20.01 17.68 -7.72
C GLY A 96 18.56 18.17 -7.65
N ARG A 97 18.04 18.80 -8.72
CA ARG A 97 16.62 19.18 -8.82
C ARG A 97 15.70 17.96 -8.95
N VAL A 98 16.06 16.99 -9.79
CA VAL A 98 15.30 15.76 -10.01
C VAL A 98 15.34 14.87 -8.78
N ALA A 99 16.51 14.73 -8.15
CA ALA A 99 16.65 14.00 -6.89
C ALA A 99 15.75 14.57 -5.78
N LYS A 100 15.64 15.90 -5.67
CA LYS A 100 14.74 16.56 -4.71
C LYS A 100 13.26 16.28 -5.01
N VAL A 101 12.84 16.34 -6.28
CA VAL A 101 11.45 16.07 -6.67
C VAL A 101 11.08 14.61 -6.38
N ILE A 102 11.93 13.67 -6.81
CA ILE A 102 11.72 12.24 -6.53
C ILE A 102 11.65 12.01 -5.03
N LYS A 103 12.58 12.58 -4.26
CA LYS A 103 12.59 12.40 -2.81
C LYS A 103 11.35 12.99 -2.14
N GLY A 104 10.86 14.13 -2.62
CA GLY A 104 9.61 14.73 -2.16
C GLY A 104 8.41 13.81 -2.43
N LEU A 105 8.33 13.24 -3.63
CA LEU A 105 7.28 12.28 -4.00
C LEU A 105 7.34 11.00 -3.16
N GLU A 106 8.52 10.44 -2.95
CA GLU A 106 8.68 9.26 -2.09
C GLU A 106 8.29 9.55 -0.64
N TRP A 107 8.63 10.74 -0.14
CA TRP A 107 8.27 11.14 1.22
C TRP A 107 6.76 11.37 1.37
N LEU A 108 6.12 11.99 0.38
CA LEU A 108 4.66 12.15 0.32
C LEU A 108 3.94 10.80 0.26
N MET A 109 4.43 9.88 -0.58
CA MET A 109 3.85 8.54 -0.68
C MET A 109 4.09 7.71 0.57
N GLY A 110 5.25 7.85 1.21
CA GLY A 110 5.54 7.22 2.48
C GLY A 110 4.65 7.74 3.62
N SER A 111 4.38 9.05 3.68
CA SER A 111 3.48 9.61 4.68
C SER A 111 2.02 9.20 4.46
N LEU A 112 1.56 9.18 3.20
CA LEU A 112 0.24 8.65 2.84
C LEU A 112 0.08 7.18 3.23
N GLN A 113 1.11 6.36 3.06
CA GLN A 113 1.09 4.96 3.49
C GLN A 113 1.09 4.81 5.02
N MET A 114 1.77 5.69 5.75
CA MET A 114 1.66 5.67 7.20
C MET A 114 0.25 6.04 7.67
N ALA A 115 -0.38 7.04 7.04
CA ALA A 115 -1.76 7.40 7.32
C ALA A 115 -2.73 6.25 6.99
N SER A 116 -2.54 5.53 5.87
CA SER A 116 -3.38 4.38 5.52
C SER A 116 -3.20 3.21 6.49
N ALA A 117 -1.98 2.95 6.99
CA ALA A 117 -1.74 1.95 8.02
C ALA A 117 -2.46 2.27 9.35
N VAL A 118 -2.40 3.53 9.80
CA VAL A 118 -3.12 3.99 11.00
C VAL A 118 -4.63 3.85 10.80
N THR A 119 -5.14 4.20 9.62
CA THR A 119 -6.57 4.10 9.35
C THR A 119 -7.04 2.65 9.28
N ALA A 120 -6.25 1.74 8.71
CA ALA A 120 -6.53 0.31 8.74
C ALA A 120 -6.60 -0.24 10.18
N ALA A 121 -5.68 0.19 11.06
CA ALA A 121 -5.73 -0.16 12.49
C ALA A 121 -6.98 0.40 13.19
N ALA A 122 -7.37 1.64 12.88
CA ALA A 122 -8.59 2.25 13.41
C ALA A 122 -9.86 1.50 12.95
N ILE A 123 -9.88 1.01 11.70
CA ILE A 123 -10.98 0.17 11.18
C ILE A 123 -11.04 -1.16 11.94
N ILE A 124 -9.92 -1.83 12.16
CA ILE A 124 -9.86 -3.07 12.96
C ILE A 124 -10.40 -2.83 14.37
N TYR A 125 -9.99 -1.73 15.01
CA TYR A 125 -10.50 -1.35 16.34
C TYR A 125 -12.01 -1.05 16.31
N GLY A 126 -12.49 -0.37 15.28
CA GLY A 126 -13.90 -0.09 15.07
C GLY A 126 -14.74 -1.35 14.87
N VAL A 127 -14.21 -2.37 14.20
CA VAL A 127 -14.83 -3.69 14.07
C VAL A 127 -14.89 -4.39 15.44
N TYR A 128 -13.79 -4.38 16.20
CA TYR A 128 -13.74 -4.97 17.55
C TYR A 128 -14.75 -4.31 18.52
N ARG A 129 -14.94 -3.00 18.42
CA ARG A 129 -15.91 -2.24 19.23
C ARG A 129 -17.36 -2.36 18.72
N GLY A 130 -17.61 -3.06 17.61
CA GLY A 130 -18.94 -3.16 17.00
C GLY A 130 -19.46 -1.84 16.41
N MET A 131 -18.56 -0.91 16.07
CA MET A 131 -18.92 0.38 15.45
C MET A 131 -18.94 0.29 13.92
N VAL A 132 -18.14 -0.61 13.33
CA VAL A 132 -18.05 -0.82 11.88
C VAL A 132 -18.63 -2.19 11.56
N PHE A 133 -19.68 -2.19 10.73
CA PHE A 133 -20.33 -3.40 10.26
C PHE A 133 -20.00 -3.62 8.78
N PHE A 134 -19.60 -4.85 8.47
CA PHE A 134 -19.44 -5.32 7.12
C PHE A 134 -20.71 -6.06 6.69
N PRO A 135 -21.33 -5.71 5.55
CA PRO A 135 -22.54 -6.38 5.08
C PRO A 135 -22.19 -7.83 4.70
N SER A 136 -22.57 -8.79 5.54
CA SER A 136 -22.52 -10.21 5.20
C SER A 136 -23.88 -10.66 4.63
N PRO A 137 -23.91 -11.55 3.63
CA PRO A 137 -25.15 -12.21 3.24
C PRO A 137 -25.70 -13.03 4.43
N PRO A 138 -27.05 -13.14 4.59
CA PRO A 138 -27.69 -13.73 5.76
C PRO A 138 -27.52 -15.25 5.74
N ARG A 139 -26.37 -15.73 6.22
CA ARG A 139 -26.07 -17.14 6.49
C ARG A 139 -25.17 -17.18 7.73
N PRO A 140 -25.14 -18.29 8.49
CA PRO A 140 -24.45 -18.42 9.80
C PRO A 140 -22.90 -18.35 9.73
N VAL A 141 -22.34 -17.53 8.85
CA VAL A 141 -20.91 -17.41 8.50
C VAL A 141 -20.42 -15.97 8.76
N GLU A 142 -20.94 -15.31 9.81
CA GLU A 142 -20.57 -13.93 10.16
C GLU A 142 -19.16 -13.82 10.77
N LEU A 143 -18.79 -14.79 11.60
CA LEU A 143 -17.50 -14.83 12.30
C LEU A 143 -16.30 -15.06 11.36
N PRO A 144 -16.35 -15.99 10.39
CA PRO A 144 -15.22 -16.24 9.50
C PRO A 144 -14.87 -15.03 8.63
N LEU A 145 -15.87 -14.35 8.06
CA LEU A 145 -15.65 -13.25 7.12
C LEU A 145 -15.03 -12.03 7.83
N ALA A 146 -15.53 -11.67 9.02
CA ALA A 146 -15.00 -10.58 9.84
C ALA A 146 -13.52 -10.82 10.22
N VAL A 147 -13.18 -12.07 10.57
CA VAL A 147 -11.80 -12.46 10.88
C VAL A 147 -10.91 -12.35 9.64
N PHE A 148 -11.36 -12.81 8.47
CA PHE A 148 -10.61 -12.66 7.22
C PHE A 148 -10.39 -11.19 6.83
N THR A 149 -11.39 -10.31 6.98
CA THR A 149 -11.22 -8.85 6.79
C THR A 149 -10.16 -8.27 7.72
N CYS A 150 -10.22 -8.59 9.01
CA CYS A 150 -9.25 -8.07 9.99
C CYS A 150 -7.83 -8.58 9.73
N MET A 151 -7.68 -9.85 9.33
CA MET A 151 -6.38 -10.38 8.92
C MET A 151 -5.85 -9.69 7.66
N ALA A 152 -6.69 -9.50 6.63
CA ALA A 152 -6.31 -8.79 5.42
C ALA A 152 -5.88 -7.34 5.72
N LEU A 153 -6.63 -6.63 6.57
CA LEU A 153 -6.31 -5.27 7.01
C LEU A 153 -5.02 -5.20 7.85
N ALA A 154 -4.74 -6.22 8.66
CA ALA A 154 -3.49 -6.29 9.42
C ALA A 154 -2.29 -6.46 8.49
N PHE A 155 -2.38 -7.34 7.49
CA PHE A 155 -1.32 -7.49 6.48
C PHE A 155 -1.18 -6.24 5.61
N PHE A 156 -2.29 -5.58 5.29
CA PHE A 156 -2.31 -4.30 4.58
C PHE A 156 -1.59 -3.19 5.38
N ALA A 157 -1.86 -3.06 6.68
CA ALA A 157 -1.18 -2.11 7.56
C ALA A 157 0.33 -2.40 7.68
N LEU A 158 0.71 -3.67 7.83
CA LEU A 158 2.10 -4.11 7.86
C LEU A 158 2.83 -3.84 6.54
N ALA A 159 2.18 -4.09 5.40
CA ALA A 159 2.75 -3.80 4.09
C ALA A 159 2.96 -2.30 3.85
N ASN A 160 1.96 -1.48 4.20
CA ASN A 160 2.06 -0.03 4.09
C ASN A 160 3.15 0.55 4.98
N SER A 161 3.28 0.09 6.22
CA SER A 161 4.36 0.54 7.12
C SER A 161 5.74 0.16 6.60
N ALA A 162 5.92 -1.05 6.07
CA ALA A 162 7.18 -1.48 5.46
C ALA A 162 7.52 -0.65 4.22
N CYS A 163 6.55 -0.42 3.34
CA CYS A 163 6.74 0.39 2.15
C CYS A 163 7.00 1.86 2.48
N ALA A 164 6.30 2.44 3.46
CA ALA A 164 6.56 3.79 3.95
C ALA A 164 7.99 3.94 4.47
N PHE A 165 8.46 2.96 5.26
CA PHE A 165 9.82 2.97 5.78
C PHE A 165 10.86 2.97 4.65
N ILE A 166 10.67 2.14 3.62
CA ILE A 166 11.57 2.07 2.46
C ILE A 166 11.60 3.41 1.73
N LEU A 167 10.45 3.96 1.35
CA LEU A 167 10.36 5.22 0.59
C LEU A 167 10.98 6.40 1.37
N ILE A 168 10.71 6.48 2.68
CA ILE A 168 11.24 7.57 3.51
C ILE A 168 12.76 7.45 3.68
N ARG A 169 13.30 6.23 3.86
CA ARG A 169 14.73 6.02 4.10
C ARG A 169 15.59 5.90 2.84
N ARG A 170 15.00 5.73 1.65
CA ARG A 170 15.75 5.61 0.39
C ARG A 170 16.64 6.84 0.16
N LYS A 171 17.92 6.63 -0.10
CA LYS A 171 18.88 7.70 -0.39
C LYS A 171 19.32 7.60 -1.84
N TYR A 172 19.37 8.75 -2.51
CA TYR A 172 19.92 8.85 -3.86
C TYR A 172 21.30 9.49 -3.80
N ALA A 173 22.24 8.96 -4.57
CA ALA A 173 23.47 9.66 -4.88
C ALA A 173 23.12 10.85 -5.79
N VAL A 174 23.50 12.05 -5.38
CA VAL A 174 23.23 13.31 -6.10
C VAL A 174 24.52 13.76 -6.77
N ALA A 175 24.44 14.16 -8.05
CA ALA A 175 25.56 14.73 -8.81
C ALA A 175 25.74 16.22 -8.48
#